data_AF-A0A7W0DVE8-F1
#
_entry.id   AF-A0A7W0DVE8-F1
#
_cell.length_a   1.000
_cell.length_b   1.000
_cell.length_c   1.000
_cell.angle_alpha   90.00
_cell.angle_beta   90.00
_cell.angle_gamma   90.00
#
_symmetry.space_group_name_H-M   'P 1'
#
loop_
_entity.id
_entity.type
_entity.pdbx_description
1 polymer ?
#
loop_
_entity_poly.entity_id
_entity_poly.type
_entity_poly.pdbx_seq_one_letter_code
_entity_poly.pdbx_strand_id
1 'polypeptide(L)'
;MADPGFEAFLWSLTQQESGGNYSAVGPPTPYGRAYGRYQVLAPNVGPWTAKYYGKRLTPQQFLNNKAAQDAVVRGVLGGYYKKYGARGAAAMWYSGQSNPNKTYGNPPVYKYVNSVMARAGSYSGQSTGGGGYTSGGPVKVALDKDELAEQYGLSSALINSSKELKSLFNQAVSGGWSAAKFQAKLKNSKWWKTQSSSLRKYITTKFTDPATHKQKWAQAQYKVNQLAVAVGLGSQIKSGKSSKLLKSAIYNSLALGWSDERIKDWLGTKATLHDGIMWGEAGEAFDKFHELAYLNGMKYSQDWYKKNAVAVVSGKTTLETEEAKIRAQAAARYGAYKDQILAGQNVMDLAAPYIKSLSTLLELPETDVDLFDKHVAKAMTSKPASGTAAGTQMPLWEFENAVRADPLWRKTNNARESMMSVARQVAKDFGLAY
;
A
#
# COMPACT_ATOMS: atom_id res chain seq x y z
N MET A 1 18.50 28.87 -58.41
CA MET A 1 18.99 29.78 -57.35
C MET A 1 20.09 29.04 -56.59
N ALA A 2 21.21 29.71 -56.32
CA ALA A 2 22.31 29.15 -55.52
C ALA A 2 21.82 28.73 -54.12
N ASP A 3 22.44 27.71 -53.54
CA ASP A 3 22.11 27.24 -52.19
C ASP A 3 22.34 28.38 -51.17
N PRO A 4 21.31 28.85 -50.43
CA PRO A 4 21.45 30.01 -49.54
C PRO A 4 22.36 29.76 -48.33
N GLY A 5 22.83 28.52 -48.15
CA GLY A 5 23.58 28.08 -46.98
C GLY A 5 22.66 27.75 -45.82
N PHE A 6 23.10 26.80 -44.97
CA PHE A 6 22.26 26.26 -43.90
C PHE A 6 21.79 27.33 -42.90
N GLU A 7 22.61 28.34 -42.62
CA GLU A 7 22.25 29.41 -41.67
C GLU A 7 21.17 30.35 -42.22
N ALA A 8 21.25 30.75 -43.50
CA ALA A 8 20.19 31.55 -44.13
C ALA A 8 18.88 30.76 -44.24
N PHE A 9 18.99 29.45 -44.52
CA PHE A 9 17.85 28.54 -44.52
C PHE A 9 17.21 28.41 -43.13
N LEU A 10 18.01 28.12 -42.09
CA LEU A 10 17.52 27.99 -40.71
C LEU A 10 16.89 29.30 -40.22
N TRP A 11 17.48 30.44 -40.57
CA TRP A 11 16.90 31.76 -40.30
C TRP A 11 15.54 31.93 -40.99
N SER A 12 15.44 31.62 -42.28
CA SER A 12 14.20 31.78 -43.05
C SER A 12 13.05 30.91 -42.52
N LEU A 13 13.37 29.68 -42.09
CA LEU A 13 12.43 28.76 -41.45
C LEU A 13 11.99 29.30 -40.09
N THR A 14 12.93 29.78 -39.27
CA THR A 14 12.61 30.42 -37.98
C THR A 14 11.61 31.57 -38.13
N GLN A 15 11.81 32.43 -39.13
CA GLN A 15 10.92 33.56 -39.38
C GLN A 15 9.53 33.09 -39.83
N GLN A 16 9.44 32.02 -40.62
CA GLN A 16 8.19 31.42 -41.05
C GLN A 16 7.42 30.73 -39.91
N GLU A 17 8.13 30.08 -38.97
CA GLU A 17 7.53 29.27 -37.91
C GLU A 17 7.05 30.10 -36.71
N SER A 18 7.84 31.07 -36.25
CA SER A 18 7.52 31.80 -35.01
C SER A 18 7.99 33.26 -34.96
N GLY A 19 8.64 33.75 -36.03
CA GLY A 19 9.33 35.04 -36.00
C GLY A 19 10.52 35.09 -35.04
N GLY A 20 11.05 33.92 -34.60
CA GLY A 20 12.17 33.83 -33.67
C GLY A 20 11.80 33.69 -32.19
N ASN A 21 10.52 33.58 -31.86
CA ASN A 21 10.05 33.53 -30.47
C ASN A 21 10.24 32.14 -29.83
N TYR A 22 11.19 32.02 -28.90
CA TYR A 22 11.47 30.78 -28.13
C TYR A 22 10.32 30.31 -27.23
N SER A 23 9.38 31.19 -26.92
CA SER A 23 8.20 30.89 -26.09
C SER A 23 6.92 30.71 -26.92
N ALA A 24 7.02 30.68 -28.26
CA ALA A 24 5.86 30.51 -29.12
C ALA A 24 5.18 29.16 -28.91
N VAL A 25 3.85 29.16 -28.86
CA VAL A 25 3.03 27.97 -28.76
C VAL A 25 2.02 28.00 -29.90
N GLY A 26 2.16 27.08 -30.85
CA GLY A 26 1.32 27.02 -32.04
C GLY A 26 -0.11 26.57 -31.72
N PRO A 27 -1.05 26.72 -32.67
CA PRO A 27 -2.42 26.23 -32.52
C PRO A 27 -2.43 24.69 -32.37
N PRO A 28 -3.47 24.12 -31.75
CA PRO A 28 -3.63 22.67 -31.70
C PRO A 28 -3.90 22.12 -33.11
N THR A 29 -3.25 21.00 -33.46
CA THR A 29 -3.46 20.29 -34.72
C THR A 29 -3.77 18.81 -34.44
N PRO A 30 -4.28 18.05 -35.43
CA PRO A 30 -4.45 16.59 -35.29
C PRO A 30 -3.16 15.82 -34.94
N TYR A 31 -1.98 16.42 -35.18
CA TYR A 31 -0.67 15.82 -34.94
C TYR A 31 -0.01 16.30 -33.64
N GLY A 32 -0.76 17.06 -32.83
CA GLY A 32 -0.28 17.68 -31.60
C GLY A 32 -0.02 19.17 -31.75
N ARG A 33 0.44 19.78 -30.67
CA ARG A 33 0.75 21.21 -30.58
C ARG A 33 2.24 21.45 -30.86
N ALA A 34 2.56 22.54 -31.55
CA ALA A 34 3.92 22.95 -31.85
C ALA A 34 4.47 23.91 -30.77
N TYR A 35 5.77 23.75 -30.44
CA TYR A 35 6.42 24.47 -29.35
C TYR A 35 7.73 25.13 -29.79
N GLY A 36 7.92 26.35 -29.30
CA GLY A 36 9.17 27.09 -29.35
C GLY A 36 9.48 27.74 -30.69
N ARG A 37 10.71 28.24 -30.79
CA ARG A 37 11.24 29.05 -31.91
C ARG A 37 11.09 28.38 -33.27
N TYR A 38 11.10 27.05 -33.31
CA TYR A 38 11.07 26.27 -34.54
C TYR A 38 9.77 25.46 -34.70
N GLN A 39 8.79 25.66 -33.82
CA GLN A 39 7.49 24.98 -33.87
C GLN A 39 7.59 23.43 -33.89
N VAL A 40 8.39 22.86 -33.00
CA VAL A 40 8.53 21.39 -32.89
C VAL A 40 7.25 20.78 -32.29
N LEU A 41 6.66 19.81 -33.00
CA LEU A 41 5.46 19.11 -32.53
C LEU A 41 5.73 18.31 -31.25
N ALA A 42 4.78 18.34 -30.31
CA ALA A 42 4.86 17.69 -29.00
C ALA A 42 5.35 16.22 -29.04
N PRO A 43 4.88 15.35 -29.97
CA PRO A 43 5.33 13.96 -30.03
C PRO A 43 6.82 13.82 -30.37
N ASN A 44 7.38 14.79 -31.09
CA ASN A 44 8.78 14.80 -31.53
C ASN A 44 9.73 15.32 -30.45
N VAL A 45 9.24 16.16 -29.53
CA VAL A 45 10.06 16.79 -28.48
C VAL A 45 10.86 15.73 -27.71
N GLY A 46 10.21 14.70 -27.17
CA GLY A 46 10.90 13.68 -26.38
C GLY A 46 12.00 12.94 -27.15
N PRO A 47 11.66 12.24 -28.25
CA PRO A 47 12.64 11.50 -29.05
C PRO A 47 13.79 12.38 -29.59
N TRP A 48 13.49 13.60 -30.03
CA TRP A 48 14.52 14.45 -30.65
C TRP A 48 15.42 15.09 -29.61
N THR A 49 14.89 15.54 -28.48
CA THR A 49 15.72 16.05 -27.39
C THR A 49 16.60 14.94 -26.80
N ALA A 50 16.09 13.70 -26.71
CA ALA A 50 16.92 12.56 -26.33
C ALA A 50 18.11 12.38 -27.29
N LYS A 51 17.89 12.53 -28.59
CA LYS A 51 18.89 12.28 -29.62
C LYS A 51 19.91 13.43 -29.77
N TYR A 52 19.44 14.67 -29.82
CA TYR A 52 20.26 15.83 -30.21
C TYR A 52 20.63 16.74 -29.05
N TYR A 53 19.87 16.69 -27.95
CA TYR A 53 20.18 17.42 -26.72
C TYR A 53 20.73 16.48 -25.62
N GLY A 54 20.64 15.16 -25.81
CA GLY A 54 21.15 14.16 -24.86
C GLY A 54 20.22 13.88 -23.67
N LYS A 55 19.01 14.47 -23.66
CA LYS A 55 18.00 14.26 -22.60
C LYS A 55 16.60 14.30 -23.20
N ARG A 56 15.77 13.29 -22.90
CA ARG A 56 14.34 13.29 -23.26
C ARG A 56 13.61 14.36 -22.43
N LEU A 57 13.10 15.40 -23.08
CA LEU A 57 12.31 16.46 -22.46
C LEU A 57 10.81 16.27 -22.75
N THR A 58 9.97 16.80 -21.85
CA THR A 58 8.56 17.06 -22.12
C THR A 58 8.39 18.33 -22.96
N PRO A 59 7.24 18.55 -23.61
CA PRO A 59 6.98 19.77 -24.38
C PRO A 59 7.17 21.06 -23.57
N GLN A 60 6.73 21.08 -22.31
CA GLN A 60 6.90 22.26 -21.45
C GLN A 60 8.37 22.51 -21.06
N GLN A 61 9.12 21.43 -20.77
CA GLN A 61 10.56 21.54 -20.48
C GLN A 61 11.35 22.01 -21.70
N PHE A 62 10.95 21.56 -22.89
CA PHE A 62 11.55 21.99 -24.14
C PHE A 62 11.25 23.45 -24.48
N LEU A 63 10.00 23.90 -24.24
CA LEU A 63 9.61 25.31 -24.42
C LEU A 63 10.46 26.25 -23.55
N ASN A 64 10.77 25.82 -22.33
CA ASN A 64 11.56 26.61 -21.38
C ASN A 64 13.09 26.48 -21.60
N ASN A 65 13.56 25.74 -22.60
CA ASN A 65 14.99 25.45 -22.79
C ASN A 65 15.47 25.82 -24.21
N LYS A 66 16.01 27.03 -24.35
CA LYS A 66 16.48 27.58 -25.63
C LYS A 66 17.56 26.72 -26.28
N ALA A 67 18.52 26.22 -25.49
CA ALA A 67 19.60 25.36 -25.98
C ALA A 67 19.09 24.02 -26.53
N ALA A 68 18.08 23.43 -25.90
CA ALA A 68 17.45 22.21 -26.40
C ALA A 68 16.70 22.44 -27.72
N GLN A 69 16.03 23.59 -27.86
CA GLN A 69 15.37 23.96 -29.12
C GLN A 69 16.39 24.09 -30.25
N ASP A 70 17.50 24.79 -30.00
CA ASP A 70 18.57 25.00 -30.99
C ASP A 70 19.29 23.70 -31.36
N ALA A 71 19.62 22.86 -30.37
CA ALA A 71 20.28 21.57 -30.60
C ALA A 71 19.39 20.61 -31.41
N VAL A 72 18.11 20.53 -31.07
CA VAL A 72 17.14 19.68 -31.79
C VAL A 72 16.99 20.12 -33.23
N VAL A 73 16.74 21.40 -33.50
CA VAL A 73 16.53 21.85 -34.88
C VAL A 73 17.80 21.69 -35.71
N ARG A 74 18.98 22.04 -35.17
CA ARG A 74 20.25 21.93 -35.92
C ARG A 74 20.56 20.47 -36.25
N GLY A 75 20.25 19.56 -35.33
CA GLY A 75 20.43 18.13 -35.53
C GLY A 75 19.45 17.49 -36.53
N VAL A 76 18.16 17.82 -36.43
CA VAL A 76 17.11 17.27 -37.31
C VAL A 76 17.15 17.92 -38.68
N LEU A 77 17.02 19.25 -38.72
CA LEU A 77 16.93 20.02 -39.95
C LEU A 77 18.26 20.01 -40.71
N GLY A 78 19.40 20.02 -40.01
CA GLY A 78 20.71 19.83 -40.63
C GLY A 78 20.86 18.45 -41.27
N GLY A 79 20.26 17.42 -40.70
CA GLY A 79 20.18 16.09 -41.31
C GLY A 79 19.34 16.07 -42.59
N TYR A 80 18.16 16.71 -42.58
CA TYR A 80 17.32 16.83 -43.77
C TYR A 80 17.98 17.67 -44.87
N TYR A 81 18.64 18.76 -44.48
CA TYR A 81 19.34 19.65 -45.41
C TYR A 81 20.45 18.91 -46.15
N LYS A 82 21.30 18.16 -45.42
CA LYS A 82 22.35 17.33 -46.03
C LYS A 82 21.79 16.27 -46.99
N LYS A 83 20.61 15.74 -46.70
CA LYS A 83 20.02 14.64 -47.47
C LYS A 83 19.19 15.09 -48.68
N TYR A 84 18.51 16.23 -48.59
CA TYR A 84 17.49 16.65 -49.56
C TYR A 84 17.67 18.09 -50.07
N GLY A 85 18.71 18.79 -49.63
CA GLY A 85 18.90 20.23 -49.86
C GLY A 85 17.83 21.08 -49.15
N ALA A 86 17.95 22.40 -49.29
CA ALA A 86 17.09 23.37 -48.58
C ALA A 86 15.58 23.17 -48.85
N ARG A 87 15.21 22.98 -50.11
CA ARG A 87 13.79 22.79 -50.52
C ARG A 87 13.20 21.49 -49.96
N GLY A 88 13.94 20.38 -50.05
CA GLY A 88 13.49 19.10 -49.53
C GLY A 88 13.47 19.07 -48.00
N ALA A 89 14.39 19.78 -47.33
CA ALA A 89 14.40 19.93 -45.89
C ALA A 89 13.18 20.74 -45.37
N ALA A 90 12.82 21.82 -46.06
CA ALA A 90 11.60 22.57 -45.77
C ALA A 90 10.34 21.69 -45.93
N ALA A 91 10.29 20.89 -47.00
CA ALA A 91 9.18 19.96 -47.24
C ALA A 91 9.07 18.89 -46.13
N MET A 92 10.20 18.31 -45.72
CA MET A 92 10.27 17.33 -44.63
C MET A 92 9.83 17.93 -43.30
N TRP A 93 10.27 19.16 -42.99
CA TRP A 93 9.91 19.84 -41.74
C TRP A 93 8.41 20.09 -41.64
N TYR A 94 7.80 20.51 -42.75
CA TYR A 94 6.39 20.90 -42.81
C TYR A 94 5.42 19.72 -42.93
N SER A 95 5.76 18.72 -43.73
CA SER A 95 4.83 17.64 -44.13
C SER A 95 5.30 16.22 -43.79
N GLY A 96 6.53 16.06 -43.29
CA GLY A 96 7.16 14.76 -43.10
C GLY A 96 7.54 14.05 -44.41
N GLN A 97 7.37 14.69 -45.58
CA GLN A 97 7.76 14.18 -46.89
C GLN A 97 8.77 15.10 -47.58
N SER A 98 9.75 14.53 -48.26
CA SER A 98 10.86 15.31 -48.86
C SER A 98 10.53 15.92 -50.21
N ASN A 99 9.38 15.60 -50.81
CA ASN A 99 8.98 16.12 -52.11
C ASN A 99 8.44 17.56 -51.97
N PRO A 100 9.16 18.60 -52.44
CA PRO A 100 8.79 19.99 -52.24
C PRO A 100 7.65 20.47 -53.15
N ASN A 101 7.22 19.67 -54.13
CA ASN A 101 6.25 20.09 -55.15
C ASN A 101 4.83 19.55 -54.87
N LYS A 102 4.56 19.07 -53.65
CA LYS A 102 3.26 18.51 -53.27
C LYS A 102 2.20 19.62 -53.13
N THR A 103 1.01 19.35 -53.67
CA THR A 103 -0.13 20.27 -53.75
C THR A 103 -1.14 20.13 -52.62
N TYR A 104 -0.97 19.15 -51.72
CA TYR A 104 -1.80 18.97 -50.52
C TYR A 104 -1.21 19.71 -49.31
N GLY A 105 -2.00 19.90 -48.25
CA GLY A 105 -1.65 20.67 -47.05
C GLY A 105 -2.31 22.05 -47.03
N ASN A 106 -2.35 22.70 -45.86
CA ASN A 106 -2.92 24.04 -45.70
C ASN A 106 -1.98 24.98 -44.93
N PRO A 107 -1.18 25.81 -45.63
CA PRO A 107 -1.05 25.92 -47.08
C PRO A 107 -0.43 24.68 -47.75
N PRO A 108 -0.58 24.49 -49.07
CA PRO A 108 0.09 23.41 -49.79
C PRO A 108 1.61 23.40 -49.57
N VAL A 109 2.22 22.21 -49.52
CA VAL A 109 3.66 22.05 -49.23
C VAL A 109 4.53 22.92 -50.14
N TYR A 110 4.24 22.98 -51.44
CA TYR A 110 5.01 23.83 -52.36
C TYR A 110 4.93 25.32 -52.02
N LYS A 111 3.77 25.80 -51.53
CA LYS A 111 3.60 27.21 -51.11
C LYS A 111 4.43 27.49 -49.86
N TYR A 112 4.40 26.59 -48.88
CA TYR A 112 5.24 26.69 -47.68
C TYR A 112 6.73 26.71 -48.05
N VAL A 113 7.18 25.77 -48.87
CA VAL A 113 8.59 25.67 -49.29
C VAL A 113 9.02 26.95 -50.03
N ASN A 114 8.22 27.43 -50.98
CA ASN A 114 8.54 28.66 -51.72
C ASN A 114 8.59 29.89 -50.79
N SER A 115 7.70 29.95 -49.79
CA SER A 115 7.67 31.00 -48.76
C SER A 115 8.96 31.03 -47.93
N VAL A 116 9.47 29.86 -47.52
CA VAL A 116 10.74 29.74 -46.80
C VAL A 116 11.92 30.11 -47.70
N MET A 117 11.95 29.62 -48.95
CA MET A 117 13.05 29.93 -49.88
C MET A 117 13.10 31.41 -50.28
N ALA A 118 11.94 32.06 -50.47
CA ALA A 118 11.89 33.49 -50.77
C ALA A 118 12.48 34.33 -49.63
N ARG A 119 12.18 33.97 -48.36
CA ARG A 119 12.79 34.61 -47.19
C ARG A 119 14.29 34.38 -47.12
N ALA A 120 14.77 33.18 -47.44
CA ALA A 120 16.21 32.88 -47.44
C ALA A 120 17.00 33.81 -48.39
N GLY A 121 16.41 34.21 -49.52
CA GLY A 121 17.02 35.17 -50.44
C GLY A 121 17.12 36.61 -49.91
N SER A 122 16.37 36.94 -48.85
CA SER A 122 16.41 38.25 -48.18
C SER A 122 17.36 38.27 -46.96
N TYR A 123 18.11 37.19 -46.74
CA TYR A 123 19.05 37.09 -45.62
C TYR A 123 20.28 37.98 -45.86
N SER A 124 20.25 39.21 -45.34
CA SER A 124 21.44 40.01 -45.12
C SER A 124 22.06 39.54 -43.80
N GLY A 125 23.24 38.93 -43.83
CA GLY A 125 23.90 38.23 -42.69
C GLY A 125 24.26 39.09 -41.48
N GLN A 126 23.31 39.87 -40.95
CA GLN A 126 23.50 40.75 -39.82
C GLN A 126 23.41 39.95 -38.53
N SER A 127 24.60 39.77 -37.94
CA SER A 127 24.88 39.24 -36.63
C SER A 127 24.03 39.91 -35.55
N THR A 128 23.17 39.14 -34.91
CA THR A 128 22.78 39.35 -33.51
C THR A 128 23.23 38.13 -32.70
N GLY A 129 24.45 38.23 -32.14
CA GLY A 129 24.86 37.52 -30.93
C GLY A 129 25.19 36.03 -31.07
N GLY A 130 25.92 35.64 -32.12
CA GLY A 130 26.53 34.31 -32.22
C GLY A 130 27.96 34.29 -31.71
N GLY A 131 28.17 33.89 -30.45
CA GLY A 131 29.50 33.46 -29.98
C GLY A 131 29.95 32.25 -30.79
N GLY A 132 31.10 32.39 -31.45
CA GLY A 132 31.61 31.41 -32.42
C GLY A 132 31.81 30.03 -31.80
N TYR A 133 31.13 29.02 -32.37
CA TYR A 133 31.49 27.63 -32.19
C TYR A 133 32.29 27.18 -33.40
N THR A 134 33.61 27.14 -33.22
CA THR A 134 34.50 26.40 -34.10
C THR A 134 34.17 24.91 -34.01
N SER A 135 34.27 24.24 -35.16
CA SER A 135 34.16 22.79 -35.29
C SER A 135 35.30 22.10 -34.50
N GLY A 136 35.10 21.94 -33.19
CA GLY A 136 35.85 21.05 -32.31
C GLY A 136 34.88 20.03 -31.71
N GLY A 137 35.38 18.83 -31.41
CA GLY A 137 34.61 17.71 -30.85
C GLY A 137 33.75 18.06 -29.61
N PRO A 138 32.91 17.12 -29.13
CA PRO A 138 31.82 17.41 -28.20
C PRO A 138 32.31 18.25 -27.01
N VAL A 139 31.89 19.52 -26.99
CA VAL A 139 32.19 20.45 -25.89
C VAL A 139 31.49 19.92 -24.66
N LYS A 140 32.27 19.37 -23.73
CA LYS A 140 31.81 18.91 -22.43
C LYS A 140 31.60 20.11 -21.53
N VAL A 141 30.42 20.74 -21.63
CA VAL A 141 29.99 21.79 -20.70
C VAL A 141 29.91 21.16 -19.31
N ALA A 142 30.74 21.62 -18.37
CA ALA A 142 30.64 21.23 -16.97
C ALA A 142 29.32 21.80 -16.42
N LEU A 143 28.42 20.92 -15.95
CA LEU A 143 27.17 21.32 -15.30
C LEU A 143 27.49 22.10 -14.02
N ASP A 144 26.79 23.22 -13.82
CA ASP A 144 26.77 23.99 -12.58
C ASP A 144 26.23 23.12 -11.41
N LYS A 145 26.64 23.44 -10.17
CA LYS A 145 26.14 22.85 -8.92
C LYS A 145 24.61 22.78 -8.89
N ASP A 146 23.93 23.86 -9.26
CA ASP A 146 22.47 23.93 -9.16
C ASP A 146 21.81 23.11 -10.27
N GLU A 147 22.36 23.13 -11.49
CA GLU A 147 21.90 22.28 -12.61
C GLU A 147 22.10 20.78 -12.35
N LEU A 148 23.23 20.37 -11.74
CA LEU A 148 23.48 18.96 -11.40
C LEU A 148 22.58 18.48 -10.25
N ALA A 149 22.32 19.34 -9.26
CA ALA A 149 21.38 19.08 -8.17
C ALA A 149 19.94 18.93 -8.69
N GLU A 150 19.50 19.84 -9.58
CA GLU A 150 18.16 19.86 -10.16
C GLU A 150 17.94 18.73 -11.18
N GLN A 151 18.95 18.40 -11.99
CA GLN A 151 18.91 17.30 -12.98
C GLN A 151 18.67 15.92 -12.36
N TYR A 152 19.03 15.73 -11.08
CA TYR A 152 18.90 14.47 -10.36
C TYR A 152 17.86 14.48 -9.24
N GLY A 153 17.14 15.59 -9.05
CA GLY A 153 16.25 15.76 -7.91
C GLY A 153 17.01 15.61 -6.58
N LEU A 154 18.27 16.01 -6.54
CA LEU A 154 19.07 16.05 -5.32
C LEU A 154 19.09 17.49 -4.84
N SER A 155 18.11 17.85 -4.00
CA SER A 155 18.16 19.14 -3.32
C SER A 155 19.48 19.28 -2.54
N SER A 156 19.97 20.51 -2.40
CA SER A 156 21.11 20.82 -1.52
C SER A 156 20.92 20.25 -0.11
N ALA A 157 19.68 20.22 0.38
CA ALA A 157 19.31 19.62 1.66
C ALA A 157 19.50 18.10 1.71
N LEU A 158 19.18 17.37 0.63
CA LEU A 158 19.46 15.92 0.51
C LEU A 158 20.97 15.63 0.41
N ILE A 159 21.70 16.43 -0.37
CA ILE A 159 23.15 16.29 -0.49
C ILE A 159 23.83 16.47 0.87
N ASN A 160 23.38 17.45 1.65
CA ASN A 160 23.89 17.72 2.99
C ASN A 160 23.39 16.74 4.06
N SER A 161 22.38 15.90 3.77
CA SER A 161 21.86 14.92 4.74
C SER A 161 22.78 13.70 4.94
N SER A 162 23.81 13.53 4.11
CA SER A 162 24.79 12.44 4.21
C SER A 162 26.18 12.94 3.85
N LYS A 163 27.17 12.68 4.72
CA LYS A 163 28.59 13.01 4.44
C LYS A 163 29.09 12.38 3.14
N GLU A 164 28.65 11.14 2.84
CA GLU A 164 29.00 10.44 1.61
C GLU A 164 28.39 11.11 0.38
N LEU A 165 27.10 11.47 0.43
CA LEU A 165 26.44 12.18 -0.68
C LEU A 165 27.08 13.54 -0.94
N LYS A 166 27.39 14.28 0.13
CA LYS A 166 28.10 15.57 0.05
C LYS A 166 29.47 15.44 -0.60
N SER A 167 30.27 14.46 -0.17
CA SER A 167 31.59 14.20 -0.75
C SER A 167 31.49 13.81 -2.23
N LEU A 168 30.57 12.90 -2.57
CA LEU A 168 30.37 12.44 -3.93
C LEU A 168 29.92 13.57 -4.87
N PHE A 169 29.02 14.44 -4.39
CA PHE A 169 28.55 15.58 -5.14
C PHE A 169 29.66 16.61 -5.36
N ASN A 170 30.45 16.92 -4.33
CA ASN A 170 31.59 17.83 -4.46
C ASN A 170 32.63 17.31 -5.48
N GLN A 171 32.92 16.00 -5.48
CA GLN A 171 33.80 15.36 -6.48
C GLN A 171 33.22 15.44 -7.90
N ALA A 172 31.89 15.34 -8.04
CA ALA A 172 31.23 15.44 -9.33
C ALA A 172 31.31 16.85 -9.91
N VAL A 173 31.10 17.86 -9.06
CA VAL A 173 31.23 19.28 -9.41
C VAL A 173 32.68 19.63 -9.75
N SER A 174 33.64 19.33 -8.86
CA SER A 174 35.05 19.68 -9.08
C SER A 174 35.67 18.94 -10.26
N GLY A 175 35.19 17.73 -10.56
CA GLY A 175 35.68 16.91 -11.66
C GLY A 175 34.93 17.09 -12.98
N GLY A 176 33.95 18.00 -13.07
CA GLY A 176 33.13 18.19 -14.28
C GLY A 176 32.50 16.89 -14.77
N TRP A 177 31.92 16.09 -13.86
CA TRP A 177 31.37 14.79 -14.21
C TRP A 177 30.13 14.94 -15.08
N SER A 178 30.00 14.03 -16.07
CA SER A 178 28.73 13.93 -16.77
C SER A 178 27.66 13.39 -15.82
N ALA A 179 26.43 13.75 -16.13
CA ALA A 179 25.23 13.28 -15.46
C ALA A 179 25.27 11.72 -15.28
N ALA A 180 25.53 10.99 -16.37
CA ALA A 180 25.61 9.53 -16.35
C ALA A 180 26.71 8.98 -15.41
N LYS A 181 27.86 9.65 -15.36
CA LYS A 181 28.98 9.26 -14.48
C LYS A 181 28.61 9.46 -13.01
N PHE A 182 27.99 10.59 -12.67
CA PHE A 182 27.51 10.85 -11.31
C PHE A 182 26.46 9.83 -10.89
N GLN A 183 25.48 9.52 -11.74
CA GLN A 183 24.47 8.50 -11.45
C GLN A 183 25.08 7.11 -11.22
N ALA A 184 26.06 6.71 -12.03
CA ALA A 184 26.77 5.44 -11.86
C ALA A 184 27.53 5.37 -10.52
N LYS A 185 28.17 6.46 -10.11
CA LYS A 185 28.87 6.53 -8.82
C LYS A 185 27.91 6.60 -7.63
N LEU A 186 26.79 7.33 -7.77
CA LEU A 186 25.73 7.36 -6.76
C LEU A 186 25.13 5.98 -6.53
N LYS A 187 24.78 5.24 -7.59
CA LYS A 187 24.28 3.86 -7.48
C LYS A 187 25.27 2.90 -6.80
N ASN A 188 26.56 3.21 -6.90
CA ASN A 188 27.62 2.42 -6.29
C ASN A 188 27.95 2.79 -4.83
N SER A 189 27.46 3.94 -4.35
CA SER A 189 27.65 4.42 -2.98
C SER A 189 27.05 3.47 -1.94
N LYS A 190 27.61 3.50 -0.72
CA LYS A 190 27.07 2.77 0.43
C LYS A 190 25.68 3.29 0.78
N TRP A 191 25.46 4.59 0.71
CA TRP A 191 24.15 5.21 0.88
C TRP A 191 23.11 4.60 -0.07
N TRP A 192 23.41 4.48 -1.37
CA TRP A 192 22.45 3.89 -2.29
C TRP A 192 22.19 2.40 -2.02
N LYS A 193 23.25 1.63 -1.75
CA LYS A 193 23.19 0.17 -1.56
C LYS A 193 22.52 -0.25 -0.25
N THR A 194 22.56 0.59 0.79
CA THR A 194 21.99 0.27 2.12
C THR A 194 20.57 0.79 2.34
N GLN A 195 20.10 1.71 1.51
CA GLN A 195 18.76 2.28 1.61
C GLN A 195 17.82 1.57 0.62
N SER A 196 16.61 1.20 1.03
CA SER A 196 15.62 0.64 0.10
C SER A 196 15.16 1.67 -0.94
N SER A 197 14.56 1.21 -2.04
CA SER A 197 13.97 2.11 -3.05
C SER A 197 12.87 3.01 -2.45
N SER A 198 12.04 2.47 -1.56
CA SER A 198 11.04 3.21 -0.80
C SER A 198 11.67 4.31 0.07
N LEU A 199 12.72 3.96 0.81
CA LEU A 199 13.40 4.88 1.72
C LEU A 199 14.11 6.00 0.95
N ARG A 200 14.77 5.68 -0.17
CA ARG A 200 15.34 6.68 -1.07
C ARG A 200 14.27 7.65 -1.59
N LYS A 201 13.13 7.14 -2.08
CA LYS A 201 12.02 7.97 -2.57
C LYS A 201 11.44 8.87 -1.48
N TYR A 202 11.27 8.33 -0.28
CA TYR A 202 10.78 9.05 0.88
C TYR A 202 11.72 10.20 1.27
N ILE A 203 13.02 9.91 1.41
CA ILE A 203 14.06 10.89 1.74
C ILE A 203 14.14 11.96 0.65
N THR A 204 14.18 11.57 -0.63
CA THR A 204 14.19 12.51 -1.76
C THR A 204 12.99 13.45 -1.70
N THR A 205 11.77 12.92 -1.62
CA THR A 205 10.56 13.74 -1.54
C THR A 205 10.61 14.71 -0.36
N LYS A 206 11.05 14.24 0.82
CA LYS A 206 11.12 15.07 2.04
C LYS A 206 11.98 16.32 1.85
N PHE A 207 13.09 16.21 1.12
CA PHE A 207 14.04 17.31 0.95
C PHE A 207 13.82 18.13 -0.33
N THR A 208 13.24 17.54 -1.38
CA THR A 208 13.03 18.21 -2.68
C THR A 208 11.63 18.78 -2.85
N ASP A 209 10.64 18.18 -2.19
CA ASP A 209 9.25 18.60 -2.23
C ASP A 209 8.59 18.44 -0.85
N PRO A 210 8.91 19.35 0.10
CA PRO A 210 8.39 19.29 1.46
C PRO A 210 6.87 19.41 1.53
N ALA A 211 6.23 20.08 0.55
CA ALA A 211 4.77 20.21 0.48
C ALA A 211 4.13 18.86 0.17
N THR A 212 4.58 18.15 -0.87
CA THR A 212 4.12 16.80 -1.17
C THR A 212 4.46 15.82 -0.05
N HIS A 213 5.61 15.97 0.61
CA HIS A 213 5.94 15.16 1.78
C HIS A 213 4.94 15.36 2.93
N LYS A 214 4.61 16.62 3.28
CA LYS A 214 3.60 16.95 4.30
C LYS A 214 2.22 16.39 3.93
N GLN A 215 1.81 16.50 2.67
CA GLN A 215 0.54 15.95 2.17
C GLN A 215 0.49 14.42 2.32
N LYS A 216 1.54 13.71 1.87
CA LYS A 216 1.63 12.24 2.01
C LYS A 216 1.64 11.81 3.47
N TRP A 217 2.33 12.57 4.33
CA TRP A 217 2.34 12.31 5.77
C TRP A 217 0.93 12.46 6.38
N ALA A 218 0.20 13.52 6.04
CA ALA A 218 -1.16 13.73 6.52
C ALA A 218 -2.14 12.63 6.07
N GLN A 219 -2.03 12.19 4.81
CA GLN A 219 -2.82 11.08 4.28
C GLN A 219 -2.49 9.76 4.99
N ALA A 220 -1.21 9.45 5.17
CA ALA A 220 -0.76 8.26 5.88
C ALA A 220 -1.20 8.29 7.36
N GLN A 221 -1.22 9.47 7.99
CA GLN A 221 -1.70 9.62 9.36
C GLN A 221 -3.18 9.24 9.50
N TYR A 222 -4.04 9.70 8.59
CA TYR A 222 -5.44 9.29 8.59
C TYR A 222 -5.57 7.77 8.47
N LYS A 223 -4.86 7.19 7.50
CA LYS A 223 -4.87 5.74 7.26
C LYS A 223 -4.38 4.95 8.47
N VAL A 224 -3.22 5.30 9.02
CA VAL A 224 -2.63 4.64 10.19
C VAL A 224 -3.52 4.76 11.42
N ASN A 225 -4.23 5.87 11.60
CA ASN A 225 -5.21 6.00 12.69
C ASN A 225 -6.33 4.97 12.55
N GLN A 226 -6.87 4.78 11.33
CA GLN A 226 -7.90 3.76 11.09
C GLN A 226 -7.37 2.35 11.36
N LEU A 227 -6.16 2.04 10.89
CA LEU A 227 -5.52 0.75 11.17
C LEU A 227 -5.31 0.52 12.67
N ALA A 228 -4.96 1.57 13.43
CA ALA A 228 -4.78 1.47 14.87
C ALA A 228 -6.10 1.25 15.61
N VAL A 229 -7.18 1.93 15.19
CA VAL A 229 -8.53 1.70 15.73
C VAL A 229 -8.97 0.26 15.45
N ALA A 230 -8.76 -0.25 14.23
CA ALA A 230 -9.13 -1.62 13.87
C ALA A 230 -8.49 -2.66 14.80
N VAL A 231 -7.23 -2.47 15.21
CA VAL A 231 -6.54 -3.38 16.13
C VAL A 231 -6.71 -3.05 17.61
N GLY A 232 -7.67 -2.19 17.96
CA GLY A 232 -8.06 -1.88 19.34
C GLY A 232 -7.21 -0.84 20.07
N LEU A 233 -6.34 -0.13 19.36
CA LEU A 233 -5.54 0.96 19.95
C LEU A 233 -6.28 2.31 20.03
N GLY A 234 -7.48 2.43 19.46
CA GLY A 234 -8.18 3.71 19.29
C GLY A 234 -8.18 4.62 20.52
N SER A 235 -8.72 4.13 21.64
CA SER A 235 -8.76 4.83 22.93
C SER A 235 -7.43 4.83 23.69
N GLN A 236 -6.50 3.95 23.31
CA GLN A 236 -5.21 3.75 23.99
C GLN A 236 -4.12 4.71 23.52
N ILE A 237 -4.31 5.34 22.35
CA ILE A 237 -3.33 6.25 21.78
C ILE A 237 -3.36 7.60 22.51
N LYS A 238 -2.47 7.75 23.48
CA LYS A 238 -2.20 9.04 24.13
C LYS A 238 -1.64 10.06 23.11
N SER A 239 -2.03 11.31 23.27
CA SER A 239 -1.60 12.46 22.45
C SER A 239 -2.05 12.43 20.97
N GLY A 240 -2.96 11.52 20.59
CA GLY A 240 -3.56 11.46 19.25
C GLY A 240 -2.52 11.57 18.13
N LYS A 241 -2.66 12.62 17.29
CA LYS A 241 -1.76 12.92 16.15
C LYS A 241 -0.28 13.06 16.52
N SER A 242 0.05 13.32 17.78
CA SER A 242 1.43 13.50 18.26
C SER A 242 2.09 12.21 18.75
N SER A 243 1.36 11.09 18.83
CA SER A 243 1.84 9.79 19.31
C SER A 243 3.11 9.33 18.58
N LYS A 244 4.14 8.95 19.36
CA LYS A 244 5.39 8.36 18.81
C LYS A 244 5.09 7.06 18.05
N LEU A 245 4.18 6.23 18.58
CA LEU A 245 3.79 4.96 17.95
C LEU A 245 3.21 5.19 16.55
N LEU A 246 2.26 6.13 16.42
CA LEU A 246 1.65 6.44 15.13
C LEU A 246 2.63 7.06 14.15
N LYS A 247 3.51 7.96 14.61
CA LYS A 247 4.59 8.52 13.79
C LYS A 247 5.53 7.43 13.27
N SER A 248 5.85 6.43 14.09
CA SER A 248 6.63 5.26 13.67
C SER A 248 5.88 4.40 12.65
N ALA A 249 4.58 4.16 12.81
CA ALA A 249 3.79 3.45 11.80
C ALA A 249 3.74 4.20 10.45
N ILE A 250 3.54 5.52 10.47
CA ILE A 250 3.55 6.37 9.27
C ILE A 250 4.91 6.28 8.58
N TYR A 251 6.00 6.38 9.36
CA TYR A 251 7.35 6.21 8.83
C TYR A 251 7.57 4.83 8.23
N ASN A 252 7.17 3.76 8.91
CA ASN A 252 7.32 2.39 8.40
C ASN A 252 6.53 2.18 7.10
N SER A 253 5.33 2.76 7.00
CA SER A 253 4.54 2.72 5.77
C SER A 253 5.21 3.51 4.63
N LEU A 254 5.51 4.79 4.83
CA LEU A 254 6.00 5.67 3.77
C LEU A 254 7.47 5.44 3.39
N ALA A 255 8.32 5.21 4.40
CA ALA A 255 9.77 5.12 4.23
C ALA A 255 10.24 3.68 4.05
N LEU A 256 9.67 2.72 4.78
CA LEU A 256 10.07 1.32 4.67
C LEU A 256 9.17 0.52 3.70
N GLY A 257 8.02 1.07 3.31
CA GLY A 257 7.10 0.42 2.37
C GLY A 257 6.32 -0.73 2.99
N TRP A 258 6.05 -0.68 4.30
CA TRP A 258 5.22 -1.70 4.94
C TRP A 258 3.78 -1.64 4.43
N SER A 259 3.20 -2.81 4.15
CA SER A 259 1.78 -2.94 3.79
C SER A 259 0.89 -2.67 5.00
N ASP A 260 -0.42 -2.51 4.75
CA ASP A 260 -1.38 -2.22 5.81
C ASP A 260 -1.50 -3.40 6.77
N GLU A 261 -1.50 -4.63 6.26
CA GLU A 261 -1.54 -5.88 7.03
C GLU A 261 -0.37 -5.95 8.01
N ARG A 262 0.84 -5.62 7.53
CA ARG A 262 2.04 -5.58 8.35
C ARG A 262 1.98 -4.48 9.42
N ILE A 263 1.40 -3.32 9.08
CA ILE A 263 1.19 -2.23 10.04
C ILE A 263 0.16 -2.63 11.10
N LYS A 264 -0.97 -3.24 10.72
CA LYS A 264 -1.98 -3.77 11.63
C LYS A 264 -1.37 -4.79 12.59
N ASP A 265 -0.64 -5.77 12.07
CA ASP A 265 0.03 -6.78 12.89
C ASP A 265 0.97 -6.13 13.92
N TRP A 266 1.85 -5.23 13.46
CA TRP A 266 2.79 -4.53 14.33
C TRP A 266 2.09 -3.69 15.40
N LEU A 267 1.06 -2.93 15.02
CA LEU A 267 0.24 -2.14 15.95
C LEU A 267 -0.50 -3.03 16.95
N GLY A 268 -1.06 -4.15 16.50
CA GLY A 268 -1.77 -5.11 17.34
C GLY A 268 -0.87 -5.74 18.41
N THR A 269 0.43 -5.92 18.15
CA THR A 269 1.39 -6.32 19.20
C THR A 269 1.54 -5.30 20.33
N LYS A 270 1.08 -4.06 20.13
CA LYS A 270 1.12 -2.97 21.12
C LYS A 270 -0.23 -2.73 21.78
N ALA A 271 -1.30 -3.35 21.29
CA ALA A 271 -2.62 -3.27 21.90
C ALA A 271 -2.62 -3.98 23.25
N THR A 272 -3.19 -3.32 24.25
CA THR A 272 -3.41 -3.89 25.58
C THR A 272 -4.89 -4.18 25.79
N LEU A 273 -5.20 -5.10 26.69
CA LEU A 273 -6.57 -5.29 27.16
C LEU A 273 -6.87 -4.25 28.24
N HIS A 274 -8.12 -3.78 28.30
CA HIS A 274 -8.60 -2.91 29.37
C HIS A 274 -9.71 -3.66 30.10
N ASP A 275 -9.50 -4.00 31.37
CA ASP A 275 -10.41 -4.83 32.18
C ASP A 275 -10.83 -6.14 31.49
N GLY A 276 -9.89 -6.76 30.76
CA GLY A 276 -10.14 -7.99 30.00
C GLY A 276 -10.87 -7.79 28.67
N ILE A 277 -11.16 -6.55 28.28
CA ILE A 277 -11.87 -6.18 27.05
C ILE A 277 -10.88 -5.67 26.01
N MET A 278 -11.10 -6.09 24.76
CA MET A 278 -10.41 -5.57 23.58
C MET A 278 -11.38 -4.68 22.79
N TRP A 279 -10.88 -3.60 22.19
CA TRP A 279 -11.71 -2.64 21.45
C TRP A 279 -11.51 -2.76 19.94
N GLY A 280 -12.38 -2.09 19.17
CA GLY A 280 -12.30 -2.03 17.71
C GLY A 280 -12.66 -3.36 17.04
N GLU A 281 -12.30 -3.48 15.76
CA GLU A 281 -12.57 -4.70 14.96
C GLU A 281 -11.92 -5.96 15.58
N ALA A 282 -10.73 -5.80 16.17
CA ALA A 282 -10.08 -6.88 16.91
C ALA A 282 -10.83 -7.22 18.20
N GLY A 283 -11.51 -6.25 18.82
CA GLY A 283 -12.42 -6.49 19.94
C GLY A 283 -13.58 -7.41 19.57
N GLU A 284 -14.22 -7.17 18.42
CA GLU A 284 -15.31 -8.01 17.95
C GLU A 284 -14.86 -9.46 17.71
N ALA A 285 -13.69 -9.66 17.09
CA ALA A 285 -13.12 -11.00 16.92
C ALA A 285 -12.74 -11.64 18.26
N PHE A 286 -12.20 -10.85 19.19
CA PHE A 286 -11.85 -11.29 20.54
C PHE A 286 -13.09 -11.80 21.29
N ASP A 287 -14.18 -11.03 21.31
CA ASP A 287 -15.43 -11.38 22.00
C ASP A 287 -16.07 -12.63 21.39
N LYS A 288 -16.11 -12.73 20.06
CA LYS A 288 -16.60 -13.93 19.36
C LYS A 288 -15.83 -15.19 19.73
N PHE A 289 -14.49 -15.11 19.81
CA PHE A 289 -13.69 -16.26 20.23
C PHE A 289 -13.93 -16.61 21.69
N HIS A 290 -14.11 -15.61 22.56
CA HIS A 290 -14.43 -15.82 23.97
C HIS A 290 -15.77 -16.53 24.13
N GLU A 291 -16.81 -16.04 23.46
CA GLU A 291 -18.15 -16.61 23.44
C GLU A 291 -18.13 -18.04 22.88
N LEU A 292 -17.52 -18.24 21.70
CA LEU A 292 -17.45 -19.57 21.09
C LEU A 292 -16.71 -20.56 21.99
N ALA A 293 -15.59 -20.15 22.60
CA ALA A 293 -14.86 -20.98 23.54
C ALA A 293 -15.73 -21.34 24.76
N TYR A 294 -16.41 -20.36 25.35
CA TYR A 294 -17.33 -20.57 26.48
C TYR A 294 -18.45 -21.56 26.12
N LEU A 295 -19.16 -21.32 25.02
CA LEU A 295 -20.25 -22.17 24.52
C LEU A 295 -19.78 -23.59 24.14
N ASN A 296 -18.47 -23.78 23.96
CA ASN A 296 -17.86 -25.07 23.66
C ASN A 296 -17.02 -25.62 24.82
N GLY A 297 -17.16 -25.08 26.05
CA GLY A 297 -16.50 -25.62 27.24
C GLY A 297 -14.97 -25.53 27.21
N MET A 298 -14.44 -24.60 26.42
CA MET A 298 -13.02 -24.32 26.25
C MET A 298 -12.62 -23.08 27.05
N LYS A 299 -11.40 -23.11 27.62
CA LYS A 299 -10.79 -21.95 28.28
C LYS A 299 -9.42 -21.70 27.68
N TYR A 300 -9.19 -20.50 27.17
CA TYR A 300 -7.88 -20.05 26.72
C TYR A 300 -7.38 -18.87 27.55
N SER A 301 -6.10 -18.53 27.41
CA SER A 301 -5.55 -17.34 28.05
C SER A 301 -6.00 -16.08 27.31
N GLN A 302 -6.09 -14.97 28.03
CA GLN A 302 -6.36 -13.63 27.50
C GLN A 302 -5.45 -13.26 26.32
N ASP A 303 -4.16 -13.62 26.41
CA ASP A 303 -3.20 -13.41 25.33
C ASP A 303 -3.46 -14.28 24.09
N TRP A 304 -4.02 -15.48 24.26
CA TRP A 304 -4.42 -16.33 23.13
C TRP A 304 -5.53 -15.65 22.33
N TYR A 305 -6.57 -15.16 23.00
CA TYR A 305 -7.67 -14.46 22.34
C TYR A 305 -7.20 -13.19 21.63
N LYS A 306 -6.41 -12.35 22.33
CA LYS A 306 -5.82 -11.13 21.77
C LYS A 306 -4.99 -11.42 20.51
N LYS A 307 -4.13 -12.45 20.57
CA LYS A 307 -3.25 -12.81 19.45
C LYS A 307 -4.05 -13.25 18.23
N ASN A 308 -5.05 -14.10 18.40
CA ASN A 308 -5.87 -14.58 17.29
C ASN A 308 -6.77 -13.48 16.72
N ALA A 309 -7.34 -12.63 17.57
CA ALA A 309 -8.12 -11.47 17.14
C ALA A 309 -7.28 -10.51 16.26
N VAL A 310 -6.06 -10.17 16.69
CA VAL A 310 -5.14 -9.36 15.88
C VAL A 310 -4.74 -10.08 14.58
N ALA A 311 -4.56 -11.40 14.62
CA ALA A 311 -4.23 -12.19 13.44
C ALA A 311 -5.34 -12.14 12.38
N VAL A 312 -6.62 -12.18 12.80
CA VAL A 312 -7.77 -12.02 11.90
C VAL A 312 -7.75 -10.64 11.25
N VAL A 313 -7.69 -9.58 12.05
CA VAL A 313 -7.79 -8.19 11.53
C VAL A 313 -6.57 -7.80 10.69
N SER A 314 -5.41 -8.40 10.95
CA SER A 314 -4.20 -8.25 10.13
C SER A 314 -4.17 -9.14 8.89
N GLY A 315 -5.20 -9.98 8.65
CA GLY A 315 -5.29 -10.85 7.47
C GLY A 315 -4.35 -12.05 7.49
N LYS A 316 -3.80 -12.42 8.66
CA LYS A 316 -2.95 -13.62 8.82
C LYS A 316 -3.76 -14.91 8.94
N THR A 317 -5.01 -14.79 9.34
CA THR A 317 -5.99 -15.88 9.47
C THR A 317 -7.38 -15.32 9.25
N THR A 318 -8.42 -16.16 9.29
CA THR A 318 -9.82 -15.74 9.20
C THR A 318 -10.56 -16.12 10.47
N LEU A 319 -11.72 -15.50 10.69
CA LEU A 319 -12.59 -15.84 11.81
C LEU A 319 -12.94 -17.34 11.77
N GLU A 320 -13.37 -17.82 10.61
CA GLU A 320 -13.79 -19.20 10.36
C GLU A 320 -12.65 -20.20 10.64
N THR A 321 -11.42 -19.84 10.28
CA THR A 321 -10.25 -20.68 10.51
C THR A 321 -9.97 -20.88 12.00
N GLU A 322 -10.08 -19.82 12.80
CA GLU A 322 -9.86 -19.93 14.25
C GLU A 322 -11.06 -20.55 14.97
N GLU A 323 -12.29 -20.28 14.53
CA GLU A 323 -13.50 -20.95 15.04
C GLU A 323 -13.42 -22.46 14.81
N ALA A 324 -13.01 -22.90 13.62
CA ALA A 324 -12.81 -24.32 13.30
C ALA A 324 -11.79 -24.99 14.23
N LYS A 325 -10.74 -24.27 14.66
CA LYS A 325 -9.77 -24.80 15.64
C LYS A 325 -10.37 -24.96 17.02
N ILE A 326 -11.16 -23.99 17.49
CA ILE A 326 -11.88 -24.09 18.78
C ILE A 326 -12.81 -25.32 18.74
N ARG A 327 -13.58 -25.46 17.66
CA ARG A 327 -14.49 -26.61 17.46
C ARG A 327 -13.74 -27.93 17.37
N ALA A 328 -12.61 -27.99 16.67
CA ALA A 328 -11.80 -29.21 16.60
C ALA A 328 -11.26 -29.64 17.98
N GLN A 329 -10.84 -28.67 18.80
CA GLN A 329 -10.39 -28.95 20.16
C GLN A 329 -11.54 -29.37 21.09
N ALA A 330 -12.70 -28.72 20.97
CA ALA A 330 -13.90 -29.13 21.68
C ALA A 330 -14.33 -30.54 21.27
N ALA A 331 -14.35 -30.86 19.97
CA ALA A 331 -14.69 -32.17 19.45
C ALA A 331 -13.72 -33.27 19.92
N ALA A 332 -12.45 -32.94 20.12
CA ALA A 332 -11.46 -33.84 20.72
C ALA A 332 -11.72 -34.08 22.22
N ARG A 333 -12.20 -33.06 22.94
CA ARG A 333 -12.57 -33.17 24.36
C ARG A 333 -13.88 -33.94 24.57
N TYR A 334 -14.87 -33.68 23.73
CA TYR A 334 -16.24 -34.20 23.83
C TYR A 334 -16.47 -35.27 22.76
N GLY A 335 -15.73 -36.37 22.83
CA GLY A 335 -15.67 -37.37 21.75
C GLY A 335 -17.02 -37.94 21.32
N ALA A 336 -17.98 -38.09 22.24
CA ALA A 336 -19.34 -38.57 21.93
C ALA A 336 -20.16 -37.60 21.05
N TYR A 337 -19.76 -36.33 21.02
CA TYR A 337 -20.45 -35.26 20.31
C TYR A 337 -19.62 -34.69 19.14
N LYS A 338 -18.56 -35.41 18.74
CA LYS A 338 -17.57 -34.93 17.78
C LYS A 338 -18.21 -34.44 16.49
N ASP A 339 -19.10 -35.22 15.88
CA ASP A 339 -19.68 -34.91 14.58
C ASP A 339 -20.62 -33.71 14.65
N GLN A 340 -21.41 -33.60 15.72
CA GLN A 340 -22.28 -32.47 16.00
C GLN A 340 -21.48 -31.16 16.18
N ILE A 341 -20.39 -31.21 16.94
CA ILE A 341 -19.54 -30.04 17.21
C ILE A 341 -18.85 -29.57 15.92
N LEU A 342 -18.33 -30.51 15.12
CA LEU A 342 -17.71 -30.20 13.83
C LEU A 342 -18.73 -29.69 12.80
N ALA A 343 -19.99 -30.10 12.91
CA ALA A 343 -21.11 -29.57 12.13
C ALA A 343 -21.60 -28.18 12.61
N GLY A 344 -21.02 -27.63 13.68
CA GLY A 344 -21.30 -26.28 14.15
C GLY A 344 -22.21 -26.17 15.37
N GLN A 345 -22.71 -27.29 15.92
CA GLN A 345 -23.49 -27.25 17.18
C GLN A 345 -22.57 -26.90 18.35
N ASN A 346 -23.04 -26.07 19.28
CA ASN A 346 -22.27 -25.74 20.48
C ASN A 346 -22.45 -26.83 21.54
N VAL A 347 -21.40 -27.07 22.33
CA VAL A 347 -21.43 -28.05 23.43
C VAL A 347 -22.48 -27.67 24.48
N MET A 348 -22.70 -26.37 24.71
CA MET A 348 -23.71 -25.87 25.66
C MET A 348 -25.12 -26.37 25.30
N ASP A 349 -25.48 -26.34 24.00
CA ASP A 349 -26.77 -26.81 23.52
C ASP A 349 -26.90 -28.34 23.68
N LEU A 350 -25.82 -29.06 23.42
CA LEU A 350 -25.74 -30.51 23.59
C LEU A 350 -25.83 -30.94 25.06
N ALA A 351 -25.37 -30.09 25.98
CA ALA A 351 -25.41 -30.33 27.43
C ALA A 351 -26.74 -29.92 28.08
N ALA A 352 -27.65 -29.28 27.35
CA ALA A 352 -28.90 -28.74 27.89
C ALA A 352 -29.71 -29.72 28.77
N PRO A 353 -29.85 -31.03 28.43
CA PRO A 353 -30.54 -31.98 29.30
C PRO A 353 -29.88 -32.16 30.68
N TYR A 354 -28.54 -32.19 30.73
CA TYR A 354 -27.81 -32.32 32.00
C TYR A 354 -27.86 -31.03 32.81
N ILE A 355 -27.74 -29.88 32.16
CA ILE A 355 -27.86 -28.55 32.79
C ILE A 355 -29.23 -28.40 33.46
N LYS A 356 -30.30 -28.71 32.73
CA LYS A 356 -31.68 -28.66 33.24
C LYS A 356 -31.90 -29.62 34.41
N SER A 357 -31.39 -30.84 34.30
CA SER A 357 -31.51 -31.84 35.36
C SER A 357 -30.74 -31.42 36.62
N LEU A 358 -29.53 -30.89 36.48
CA LEU A 358 -28.73 -30.37 37.59
C LEU A 358 -29.40 -29.17 38.26
N SER A 359 -29.87 -28.21 37.48
CA SER A 359 -30.62 -27.04 37.96
C SER A 359 -31.86 -27.48 38.76
N THR A 360 -32.61 -28.45 38.23
CA THR A 360 -33.80 -28.99 38.91
C THR A 360 -33.43 -29.71 40.21
N LEU A 361 -32.45 -30.61 40.18
CA LEU A 361 -32.07 -31.41 41.33
C LEU A 361 -31.45 -30.56 42.44
N LEU A 362 -30.60 -29.60 42.10
CA LEU A 362 -29.94 -28.73 43.07
C LEU A 362 -30.72 -27.44 43.38
N GLU A 363 -31.89 -27.25 42.78
CA GLU A 363 -32.73 -26.04 42.90
C GLU A 363 -31.94 -24.75 42.59
N LEU A 364 -31.05 -24.83 41.61
CA LEU A 364 -30.22 -23.71 41.16
C LEU A 364 -30.87 -23.01 39.96
N PRO A 365 -30.73 -21.68 39.82
CA PRO A 365 -31.05 -21.00 38.57
C PRO A 365 -30.29 -21.62 37.39
N GLU A 366 -30.94 -21.81 36.23
CA GLU A 366 -30.26 -22.36 35.05
C GLU A 366 -29.08 -21.49 34.58
N THR A 367 -29.10 -20.18 34.87
CA THR A 367 -28.01 -19.25 34.58
C THR A 367 -26.73 -19.51 35.37
N ASP A 368 -26.83 -20.23 36.48
CA ASP A 368 -25.72 -20.52 37.38
C ASP A 368 -25.05 -21.88 37.07
N VAL A 369 -25.58 -22.58 36.07
CA VAL A 369 -25.12 -23.91 35.67
C VAL A 369 -24.56 -23.85 34.24
N ASP A 370 -23.29 -24.23 34.08
CA ASP A 370 -22.59 -24.19 32.80
C ASP A 370 -21.79 -25.47 32.52
N LEU A 371 -21.04 -25.47 31.41
CA LEU A 371 -20.18 -26.58 30.99
C LEU A 371 -18.97 -26.82 31.91
N PHE A 372 -18.68 -25.89 32.81
CA PHE A 372 -17.56 -25.96 33.74
C PHE A 372 -17.97 -26.47 35.12
N ASP A 373 -19.27 -26.64 35.37
CA ASP A 373 -19.75 -27.40 36.53
C ASP A 373 -19.18 -28.82 36.51
N LYS A 374 -18.78 -29.31 37.69
CA LYS A 374 -18.10 -30.61 37.83
C LYS A 374 -18.96 -31.78 37.35
N HIS A 375 -20.28 -31.73 37.54
CA HIS A 375 -21.20 -32.79 37.15
C HIS A 375 -21.46 -32.74 35.65
N VAL A 376 -21.75 -31.56 35.10
CA VAL A 376 -21.97 -31.38 33.64
C VAL A 376 -20.71 -31.74 32.87
N ALA A 377 -19.54 -31.24 33.29
CA ALA A 377 -18.26 -31.55 32.67
C ALA A 377 -17.97 -33.05 32.68
N LYS A 378 -18.27 -33.73 33.80
CA LYS A 378 -18.11 -35.19 33.91
C LYS A 378 -19.08 -35.92 32.98
N ALA A 379 -20.35 -35.52 32.92
CA ALA A 379 -21.35 -36.15 32.05
C ALA A 379 -20.95 -36.08 30.56
N MET A 380 -20.45 -34.91 30.14
CA MET A 380 -20.09 -34.63 28.76
C MET A 380 -18.77 -35.28 28.33
N THR A 381 -17.88 -35.64 29.26
CA THR A 381 -16.54 -36.18 28.95
C THR A 381 -16.35 -37.65 29.35
N SER A 382 -17.22 -38.20 30.21
CA SER A 382 -17.10 -39.57 30.68
C SER A 382 -17.43 -40.56 29.57
N LYS A 383 -16.69 -41.68 29.55
CA LYS A 383 -17.16 -42.88 28.87
C LYS A 383 -18.34 -43.44 29.65
N PRO A 384 -19.41 -43.89 28.99
CA PRO A 384 -20.57 -44.44 29.70
C PRO A 384 -20.18 -45.72 30.46
N ALA A 385 -20.95 -46.04 31.50
CA ALA A 385 -20.67 -47.20 32.35
C ALA A 385 -20.59 -48.53 31.56
N SER A 386 -19.85 -49.50 32.12
CA SER A 386 -19.75 -50.86 31.57
C SER A 386 -21.15 -51.46 31.34
N GLY A 387 -21.41 -51.95 30.12
CA GLY A 387 -22.72 -52.46 29.71
C GLY A 387 -23.55 -51.47 28.87
N THR A 388 -23.13 -50.21 28.79
CA THR A 388 -23.66 -49.23 27.82
C THR A 388 -22.85 -49.34 26.53
N ALA A 389 -23.48 -49.15 25.37
CA ALA A 389 -22.77 -49.24 24.09
C ALA A 389 -21.57 -48.27 24.06
N ALA A 390 -20.45 -48.71 23.50
CA ALA A 390 -19.27 -47.87 23.33
C ALA A 390 -19.62 -46.70 22.39
N GLY A 391 -19.38 -45.46 22.83
CA GLY A 391 -19.70 -44.24 22.07
C GLY A 391 -21.03 -43.59 22.41
N THR A 392 -21.81 -44.14 23.35
CA THR A 392 -23.02 -43.48 23.86
C THR A 392 -22.71 -42.44 24.93
N GLN A 393 -23.44 -41.32 24.93
CA GLN A 393 -23.42 -40.34 26.01
C GLN A 393 -23.87 -40.93 27.36
N MET A 394 -23.46 -40.31 28.48
CA MET A 394 -23.95 -40.69 29.81
C MET A 394 -25.49 -40.63 29.85
N PRO A 395 -26.21 -41.72 30.13
CA PRO A 395 -27.66 -41.65 30.24
C PRO A 395 -28.09 -40.68 31.34
N LEU A 396 -29.21 -39.96 31.13
CA LEU A 396 -29.69 -38.96 32.08
C LEU A 396 -29.93 -39.51 33.49
N TRP A 397 -30.41 -40.75 33.60
CA TRP A 397 -30.63 -41.40 34.89
C TRP A 397 -29.32 -41.63 35.67
N GLU A 398 -28.23 -41.95 34.97
CA GLU A 398 -26.90 -42.16 35.59
C GLU A 398 -26.36 -40.82 36.10
N PHE A 399 -26.53 -39.77 35.29
CA PHE A 399 -26.22 -38.40 35.67
C PHE A 399 -26.99 -37.95 36.93
N GLU A 400 -28.32 -38.12 36.94
CA GLU A 400 -29.16 -37.75 38.07
C GLU A 400 -28.74 -38.48 39.35
N ASN A 401 -28.40 -39.76 39.25
CA ASN A 401 -27.90 -40.52 40.39
C ASN A 401 -26.57 -39.98 40.93
N ALA A 402 -25.66 -39.57 40.03
CA ALA A 402 -24.41 -38.92 40.43
C ALA A 402 -24.66 -37.57 41.12
N VAL A 403 -25.66 -36.79 40.68
CA VAL A 403 -26.04 -35.52 41.31
C VAL A 403 -26.70 -35.74 42.67
N ARG A 404 -27.59 -36.73 42.81
CA ARG A 404 -28.21 -37.09 44.11
C ARG A 404 -27.19 -37.57 45.15
N ALA A 405 -26.04 -38.08 44.71
CA ALA A 405 -24.94 -38.41 45.61
C ALA A 405 -24.19 -37.17 46.15
N ASP A 406 -24.38 -35.99 45.55
CA ASP A 406 -23.77 -34.74 46.02
C ASP A 406 -24.36 -34.30 47.38
N PRO A 407 -23.53 -33.96 48.38
CA PRO A 407 -24.02 -33.42 49.66
C PRO A 407 -24.90 -32.17 49.53
N LEU A 408 -24.74 -31.37 48.46
CA LEU A 408 -25.59 -30.21 48.19
C LEU A 408 -27.03 -30.60 47.88
N TRP A 409 -27.27 -31.76 47.26
CA TRP A 409 -28.61 -32.24 46.99
C TRP A 409 -29.41 -32.40 48.28
N ARG A 410 -28.81 -32.92 49.35
CA ARG A 410 -29.50 -33.09 50.64
C ARG A 410 -30.01 -31.78 51.27
N LYS A 411 -29.54 -30.63 50.79
CA LYS A 411 -29.95 -29.31 51.29
C LYS A 411 -31.18 -28.76 50.58
N THR A 412 -31.58 -29.30 49.43
CA THR A 412 -32.71 -28.85 48.62
C THR A 412 -34.05 -29.29 49.20
N ASN A 413 -35.14 -28.67 48.75
CA ASN A 413 -36.48 -29.06 49.16
C ASN A 413 -36.89 -30.41 48.54
N ASN A 414 -36.57 -30.62 47.26
CA ASN A 414 -36.87 -31.87 46.57
C ASN A 414 -36.22 -33.10 47.24
N ALA A 415 -35.04 -32.96 47.85
CA ALA A 415 -34.38 -34.03 48.58
C ALA A 415 -35.07 -34.30 49.92
N ARG A 416 -35.45 -33.25 50.65
CA ARG A 416 -36.19 -33.38 51.91
C ARG A 416 -37.54 -34.05 51.68
N GLU A 417 -38.26 -33.66 50.62
CA GLU A 417 -39.53 -34.28 50.23
C GLU A 417 -39.34 -35.75 49.85
N SER A 418 -38.33 -36.07 49.05
CA SER A 418 -38.02 -37.45 48.66
C SER A 418 -37.62 -38.32 49.86
N MET A 419 -36.87 -37.79 50.83
CA MET A 419 -36.49 -38.54 52.03
C MET A 419 -37.69 -38.74 52.95
N MET A 420 -38.55 -37.72 53.09
CA MET A 420 -39.79 -37.82 53.88
C MET A 420 -40.79 -38.78 53.26
N SER A 421 -40.92 -38.85 51.93
CA SER A 421 -41.81 -39.80 51.27
C SER A 421 -41.33 -41.24 51.47
N VAL A 422 -40.03 -41.51 51.35
CA VAL A 422 -39.44 -42.82 51.64
C VAL A 422 -39.60 -43.18 53.12
N ALA A 423 -39.32 -42.25 54.04
CA ALA A 423 -39.52 -42.47 55.47
C ALA A 423 -40.99 -42.75 55.82
N ARG A 424 -41.93 -42.06 55.19
CA ARG A 424 -43.38 -42.33 55.33
C ARG A 424 -43.76 -43.68 54.75
N GLN A 425 -43.21 -44.07 53.60
CA GLN A 425 -43.47 -45.39 53.01
C GLN A 425 -42.97 -46.51 53.91
N VAL A 426 -41.73 -46.39 54.42
CA VAL A 426 -41.19 -47.34 55.41
C VAL A 426 -42.06 -47.32 56.67
N ALA A 427 -42.45 -46.16 57.20
CA ALA A 427 -43.35 -46.10 58.35
C ALA A 427 -44.70 -46.78 58.08
N LYS A 428 -45.27 -46.66 56.88
CA LYS A 428 -46.49 -47.38 56.46
C LYS A 428 -46.26 -48.88 56.35
N ASP A 429 -45.17 -49.31 55.72
CA ASP A 429 -44.81 -50.73 55.55
C ASP A 429 -44.57 -51.43 56.90
N PHE A 430 -44.15 -50.66 57.92
CA PHE A 430 -43.98 -51.12 59.30
C PHE A 430 -45.19 -50.84 60.22
N GLY A 431 -46.31 -50.30 59.69
CA GLY A 431 -47.54 -50.05 60.45
C GLY A 431 -47.47 -48.90 61.47
N LEU A 432 -46.45 -48.04 61.36
CA LEU A 432 -46.20 -46.89 62.24
C LEU A 432 -46.83 -45.57 61.74
N ALA A 433 -47.35 -45.56 60.51
CA ALA A 433 -48.08 -44.44 59.92
C ALA A 433 -49.22 -44.97 59.05
N TYR A 434 -50.34 -44.25 59.00
CA TYR A 434 -51.56 -44.63 58.26
C TYR A 434 -51.63 -43.98 56.88
#